data_AF-A0A5C9CXW6-F1
#
_entry.id   AF-A0A5C9CXW6-F1
#
_cell.length_a   1.000
_cell.length_b   1.000
_cell.length_c   1.000
_cell.angle_alpha   90.00
_cell.angle_beta   90.00
_cell.angle_gamma   90.00
#
_symmetry.space_group_name_H-M   'P 1'
#
loop_
_entity.id
_entity.type
_entity.pdbx_description
1 polymer ?
#
loop_
_entity_poly.entity_id
_entity_poly.type
_entity_poly.pdbx_seq_one_letter_code
_entity_poly.pdbx_strand_id
1 'polypeptide(L)'
;MALVLEDSLEPEDLKGIFFKIGEQMAQSIEAQFADIETLDDLATQINAHWDTMHWGWVSLRELDDAIGIEHHAAPLAEAFGDAALPWSVGLLEGFYQTVFKVLGAGDSMRIETVQEQVSDMLIPLRFGQPHA
;
A
#
# COMPACT_ATOMS: atom_id res chain seq x y z
N MET A 1 20.72 0.93 -4.79
CA MET A 1 20.24 -0.38 -4.32
C MET A 1 19.33 -1.03 -5.36
N ALA A 2 18.36 -0.29 -5.94
CA ALA A 2 17.53 -0.71 -7.08
C ALA A 2 18.30 -1.43 -8.21
N LEU A 3 19.37 -0.83 -8.73
CA LEU A 3 20.12 -1.39 -9.88
C LEU A 3 20.70 -2.80 -9.65
N VAL A 4 21.00 -3.19 -8.41
CA VAL A 4 21.50 -4.55 -8.10
C VAL A 4 20.37 -5.56 -8.02
N LEU A 5 19.19 -5.11 -7.58
CA LEU A 5 17.99 -5.95 -7.41
C LEU A 5 17.36 -6.26 -8.77
N GLU A 6 17.26 -5.26 -9.66
CA GLU A 6 16.72 -5.41 -11.02
C GLU A 6 17.58 -6.28 -11.93
N ASP A 7 18.89 -6.35 -11.69
CA ASP A 7 19.81 -7.22 -12.45
C ASP A 7 19.71 -8.70 -12.02
N SER A 8 19.04 -8.97 -10.88
CA SER A 8 18.99 -10.30 -10.26
C SER A 8 17.61 -10.95 -10.29
N LEU A 9 16.53 -10.17 -10.42
CA LEU A 9 15.15 -10.62 -10.31
C LEU A 9 14.23 -9.85 -11.26
N GLU A 10 13.20 -10.53 -11.76
CA GLU A 10 12.16 -9.87 -12.55
C GLU A 10 11.36 -8.90 -11.66
N PRO A 11 10.86 -7.76 -12.22
CA PRO A 11 10.12 -6.76 -11.45
C PRO A 11 8.90 -7.29 -10.70
N GLU A 12 8.23 -8.33 -11.23
CA GLU A 12 7.08 -8.95 -10.58
C GLU A 12 7.46 -9.73 -9.31
N ASP A 13 8.58 -10.44 -9.35
CA ASP A 13 9.12 -11.15 -8.18
C ASP A 13 9.56 -10.15 -7.10
N LEU A 14 10.21 -9.06 -7.50
CA LEU A 14 10.57 -7.95 -6.59
C LEU A 14 9.33 -7.32 -5.97
N LYS A 15 8.28 -7.10 -6.76
CA LYS A 15 7.00 -6.59 -6.28
C LYS A 15 6.39 -7.53 -5.23
N GLY A 16 6.43 -8.84 -5.46
CA GLY A 16 6.00 -9.85 -4.50
C GLY A 16 6.78 -9.84 -3.19
N ILE A 17 8.10 -9.63 -3.24
CA ILE A 17 8.93 -9.46 -2.04
C ILE A 17 8.51 -8.20 -1.28
N PHE A 18 8.35 -7.08 -1.96
CA PHE A 18 7.94 -5.82 -1.35
C PHE A 18 6.54 -5.90 -0.75
N PHE A 19 5.63 -6.64 -1.39
CA PHE A 19 4.33 -6.98 -0.82
C PHE A 19 4.46 -7.67 0.54
N LYS A 20 5.34 -8.67 0.67
CA LYS A 20 5.57 -9.33 1.97
C LYS A 20 6.17 -8.41 3.02
N ILE A 21 7.03 -7.46 2.62
CA ILE A 21 7.54 -6.42 3.53
C ILE A 21 6.39 -5.54 4.03
N GLY A 22 5.51 -5.11 3.13
CA GLY A 22 4.31 -4.33 3.47
C GLY A 22 3.38 -5.05 4.45
N GLU A 23 3.12 -6.34 4.20
CA GLU A 23 2.32 -7.16 5.14
C GLU A 23 2.93 -7.18 6.53
N GLN A 24 4.25 -7.37 6.63
CA GLN A 24 4.96 -7.41 7.90
C GLN A 24 4.90 -6.04 8.63
N MET A 25 4.99 -4.93 7.89
CA MET A 25 4.82 -3.59 8.47
C MET A 25 3.42 -3.41 9.06
N ALA A 26 2.37 -3.78 8.33
CA ALA A 26 1.00 -3.68 8.81
C ALA A 26 0.73 -4.59 10.02
N GLN A 27 1.26 -5.81 10.04
CA GLN A 27 1.15 -6.73 11.19
C GLN A 27 1.75 -6.13 12.46
N SER A 28 2.82 -5.33 12.35
CA SER A 28 3.46 -4.71 13.51
C SER A 28 2.58 -3.68 14.23
N ILE A 29 1.55 -3.18 13.55
CA ILE A 29 0.62 -2.15 14.06
C ILE A 29 -0.83 -2.63 14.08
N GLU A 30 -1.10 -3.92 13.83
CA GLU A 30 -2.46 -4.44 13.62
C GLU A 30 -3.41 -4.19 14.81
N ALA A 31 -2.87 -4.19 16.03
CA ALA A 31 -3.62 -3.92 17.25
C ALA A 31 -4.25 -2.51 17.28
N GLN A 32 -3.73 -1.57 16.48
CA GLN A 32 -4.26 -0.21 16.36
C GLN A 32 -5.55 -0.13 15.53
N PHE A 33 -5.92 -1.21 14.84
CA PHE A 33 -7.08 -1.26 13.95
C PHE A 33 -8.27 -2.02 14.54
N ALA A 34 -8.15 -2.57 15.77
CA ALA A 34 -9.16 -3.46 16.35
C ALA A 34 -10.54 -2.81 16.55
N ASP A 35 -10.57 -1.50 16.84
CA ASP A 35 -11.80 -0.75 17.18
C ASP A 35 -12.13 0.34 16.13
N ILE A 36 -11.63 0.21 14.90
CA ILE A 36 -11.94 1.13 13.80
C ILE A 36 -13.37 0.89 13.33
N GLU A 37 -14.21 1.94 13.37
CA GLU A 37 -15.59 1.87 12.90
C GLU A 37 -15.82 2.60 11.56
N THR A 38 -14.97 3.58 11.23
CA THR A 38 -15.13 4.42 10.03
C THR A 38 -13.85 4.51 9.19
N LEU A 39 -14.01 4.86 7.91
CA LEU A 39 -12.85 5.13 7.04
C LEU A 39 -12.04 6.35 7.47
N ASP A 40 -12.67 7.35 8.09
CA ASP A 40 -11.97 8.53 8.59
C ASP A 40 -11.10 8.18 9.79
N ASP A 41 -11.59 7.32 10.70
CA ASP A 41 -10.79 6.79 11.81
C ASP A 41 -9.63 5.95 11.27
N LEU A 42 -9.89 5.13 10.25
CA LEU A 42 -8.85 4.31 9.61
C LEU A 42 -7.76 5.18 8.99
N ALA A 43 -8.15 6.18 8.21
CA ALA A 43 -7.21 7.12 7.60
C ALA A 43 -6.40 7.86 8.66
N THR A 44 -7.02 8.26 9.77
CA THR A 44 -6.35 8.92 10.89
C THR A 44 -5.27 8.03 11.51
N GLN A 45 -5.59 6.77 11.82
CA GLN A 45 -4.63 5.83 12.41
C GLN A 45 -3.49 5.49 11.45
N ILE A 46 -3.80 5.26 10.17
CA ILE A 46 -2.77 5.00 9.15
C ILE A 46 -1.86 6.23 8.97
N ASN A 47 -2.42 7.44 8.95
CA ASN A 47 -1.64 8.67 8.83
C ASN A 47 -0.74 8.91 10.03
N ALA A 48 -1.20 8.60 11.24
CA ALA A 48 -0.36 8.67 12.43
C ALA A 48 0.86 7.75 12.29
N HIS A 49 0.69 6.54 11.73
CA HIS A 49 1.80 5.63 11.47
C HIS A 49 2.76 6.17 10.40
N TRP A 50 2.25 6.61 9.25
CA TRP A 50 3.08 7.14 8.16
C TRP A 50 3.87 8.39 8.58
N ASP A 51 3.29 9.24 9.41
CA ASP A 51 3.96 10.43 9.93
C ASP A 51 5.19 10.07 10.76
N THR A 52 5.15 8.98 11.54
CA THR A 52 6.32 8.54 12.32
C THR A 52 7.54 8.16 11.48
N MET A 53 7.32 7.78 10.22
CA MET A 53 8.37 7.40 9.28
C MET A 53 8.63 8.48 8.24
N HIS A 54 7.83 9.55 8.21
CA HIS A 54 7.79 10.56 7.14
C HIS A 54 7.53 9.93 5.76
N TRP A 55 6.60 8.98 5.70
CA TRP A 55 6.26 8.24 4.48
C TRP A 55 5.01 8.78 3.79
N GLY A 56 4.71 10.07 3.97
CA GLY A 56 3.57 10.71 3.33
C GLY A 56 2.27 10.56 4.12
N TRP A 57 1.14 10.66 3.41
CA TRP A 57 -0.19 10.56 4.00
C TRP A 57 -1.17 9.88 3.03
N VAL A 58 -2.29 9.40 3.57
CA VAL A 58 -3.35 8.73 2.84
C VAL A 58 -4.68 9.47 2.99
N SER A 59 -5.46 9.43 1.92
CA SER A 59 -6.91 9.64 1.97
C SER A 59 -7.64 8.39 1.49
N LEU A 60 -8.72 8.05 2.17
CA LEU A 60 -9.58 6.91 1.86
C LEU A 60 -10.94 7.43 1.38
N ARG A 61 -11.55 6.75 0.40
CA ARG A 61 -12.86 7.13 -0.13
C ARG A 61 -13.67 5.89 -0.48
N GLU A 62 -14.93 5.85 -0.05
CA GLU A 62 -15.88 4.85 -0.55
C GLU A 62 -16.17 5.09 -2.04
N LEU A 63 -16.15 4.02 -2.80
CA LEU A 63 -16.61 3.93 -4.19
C LEU A 63 -17.76 2.93 -4.24
N ASP A 64 -18.48 2.87 -5.36
CA ASP A 64 -19.69 2.03 -5.49
C ASP A 64 -19.42 0.53 -5.20
N ASP A 65 -18.25 0.01 -5.57
CA ASP A 65 -17.87 -1.40 -5.43
C ASP A 65 -16.51 -1.62 -4.76
N ALA A 66 -15.93 -0.56 -4.19
CA ALA A 66 -14.54 -0.53 -3.75
C ALA A 66 -14.24 0.56 -2.74
N ILE A 67 -13.01 0.54 -2.22
CA ILE A 67 -12.43 1.66 -1.48
C ILE A 67 -11.26 2.18 -2.29
N GLY A 68 -11.33 3.47 -2.62
CA GLY A 68 -10.22 4.21 -3.22
C GLY A 68 -9.23 4.64 -2.14
N ILE A 69 -7.96 4.44 -2.42
CA ILE A 69 -6.84 4.77 -1.53
C ILE A 69 -5.91 5.67 -2.32
N GLU A 70 -5.69 6.89 -1.85
CA GLU A 70 -4.72 7.80 -2.46
C GLU A 70 -3.59 7.98 -1.46
N HIS A 71 -2.41 7.40 -1.74
CA HIS A 71 -1.22 7.56 -0.92
C HIS A 71 -0.32 8.65 -1.55
N HIS A 72 -0.12 9.74 -0.82
CA HIS A 72 0.58 10.93 -1.28
C HIS A 72 1.97 11.00 -0.69
N ALA A 73 2.94 11.47 -1.48
CA ALA A 73 4.31 11.74 -1.06
C ALA A 73 5.04 10.54 -0.43
N ALA A 74 4.81 9.33 -0.96
CA ALA A 74 5.58 8.16 -0.55
C ALA A 74 7.04 8.29 -1.06
N PRO A 75 8.07 8.21 -0.21
CA PRO A 75 9.46 8.41 -0.61
C PRO A 75 10.06 7.16 -1.27
N LEU A 76 9.30 6.43 -2.11
CA LEU A 76 9.73 5.14 -2.66
C LEU A 76 10.98 5.28 -3.56
N ALA A 77 11.00 6.27 -4.45
CA ALA A 77 12.15 6.54 -5.30
C ALA A 77 13.38 6.97 -4.47
N GLU A 78 13.19 7.80 -3.43
CA GLU A 78 14.28 8.22 -2.55
C GLU A 78 14.85 7.04 -1.72
N ALA A 79 13.96 6.18 -1.21
CA ALA A 79 14.34 5.04 -0.36
C ALA A 79 15.01 3.91 -1.16
N PHE A 80 14.53 3.64 -2.38
CA PHE A 80 14.89 2.44 -3.13
C PHE A 80 15.66 2.71 -4.43
N GLY A 81 15.49 3.90 -5.02
CA GLY A 81 16.11 4.39 -6.25
C GLY A 81 15.07 4.79 -7.31
N ASP A 82 15.44 5.65 -8.27
CA ASP A 82 14.53 6.23 -9.26
C ASP A 82 13.77 5.19 -10.12
N ALA A 83 14.39 4.04 -10.38
CA ALA A 83 13.78 2.95 -11.15
C ALA A 83 12.85 2.05 -10.31
N ALA A 84 12.76 2.27 -9.00
CA ALA A 84 12.12 1.34 -8.08
C ALA A 84 10.60 1.32 -8.12
N LEU A 85 9.96 2.35 -8.69
CA LEU A 85 8.52 2.56 -8.60
C LEU A 85 7.68 1.35 -9.08
N PRO A 86 8.01 0.64 -10.19
CA PRO A 86 7.22 -0.49 -10.68
C PRO A 86 7.07 -1.66 -9.70
N TRP A 87 8.04 -1.86 -8.81
CA TRP A 87 8.03 -2.98 -7.85
C TRP A 87 7.87 -2.53 -6.40
N SER A 88 8.37 -1.36 -6.03
CA SER A 88 8.31 -0.86 -4.65
C SER A 88 6.90 -0.52 -4.18
N VAL A 89 5.98 -0.20 -5.10
CA VAL A 89 4.54 -0.04 -4.81
C VAL A 89 3.92 -1.31 -4.21
N GLY A 90 4.52 -2.48 -4.45
CA GLY A 90 4.12 -3.73 -3.80
C GLY A 90 4.09 -3.60 -2.27
N LEU A 91 4.97 -2.80 -1.67
CA LEU A 91 4.97 -2.55 -0.23
C LEU A 91 3.67 -1.92 0.23
N LEU A 92 3.19 -0.89 -0.47
CA LEU A 92 1.91 -0.26 -0.13
C LEU A 92 0.76 -1.24 -0.37
N GLU A 93 0.79 -2.00 -1.46
CA GLU A 93 -0.24 -3.03 -1.72
C GLU A 93 -0.33 -4.05 -0.57
N GLY A 94 0.79 -4.59 -0.12
CA GLY A 94 0.84 -5.57 0.98
C GLY A 94 0.45 -4.98 2.34
N PHE A 95 0.85 -3.73 2.59
CA PHE A 95 0.46 -3.01 3.79
C PHE A 95 -1.05 -2.84 3.85
N TYR A 96 -1.65 -2.22 2.83
CA TYR A 96 -3.09 -1.98 2.81
C TYR A 96 -3.88 -3.30 2.76
N GLN A 97 -3.37 -4.33 2.07
CA GLN A 97 -4.05 -5.63 2.02
C GLN A 97 -4.21 -6.21 3.42
N THR A 98 -3.16 -6.10 4.23
CA THR A 98 -3.15 -6.61 5.60
C THR A 98 -4.04 -5.79 6.50
N VAL A 99 -4.04 -4.46 6.37
CA VAL A 99 -4.94 -3.57 7.11
C VAL A 99 -6.41 -3.96 6.88
N PHE A 100 -6.85 -4.07 5.63
CA PHE A 100 -8.23 -4.45 5.33
C PHE A 100 -8.55 -5.89 5.76
N LYS A 101 -7.58 -6.80 5.70
CA LYS A 101 -7.74 -8.17 6.22
C LYS A 101 -8.00 -8.19 7.73
N VAL A 102 -7.28 -7.36 8.50
CA VAL A 102 -7.50 -7.22 9.96
C VAL A 102 -8.91 -6.69 10.25
N LEU A 103 -9.43 -5.79 9.40
CA LEU A 103 -10.79 -5.27 9.48
C LEU A 103 -11.88 -6.23 8.96
N GLY A 104 -11.52 -7.47 8.62
CA GLY A 104 -12.46 -8.52 8.24
C GLY A 104 -12.75 -8.64 6.73
N ALA A 105 -11.92 -8.06 5.87
CA ALA A 105 -12.01 -8.27 4.43
C ALA A 105 -11.95 -9.77 4.06
N GLY A 106 -12.85 -10.18 3.16
CA GLY A 106 -12.87 -11.56 2.66
C GLY A 106 -11.69 -11.90 1.75
N ASP A 107 -11.37 -13.19 1.65
CA ASP A 107 -10.19 -13.71 0.93
C ASP A 107 -10.20 -13.44 -0.59
N SER A 108 -11.32 -13.01 -1.18
CA SER A 108 -11.39 -12.63 -2.59
C SER A 108 -11.10 -11.16 -2.84
N MET A 109 -11.07 -10.31 -1.80
CA MET A 109 -10.76 -8.88 -1.94
C MET A 109 -9.26 -8.68 -2.11
N ARG A 110 -8.87 -7.73 -2.97
CA ARG A 110 -7.47 -7.40 -3.26
C ARG A 110 -7.21 -5.91 -3.21
N ILE A 111 -5.97 -5.56 -2.87
CA ILE A 111 -5.39 -4.24 -3.14
C ILE A 111 -4.63 -4.29 -4.45
N GLU A 112 -4.93 -3.34 -5.34
CA GLU A 112 -4.24 -3.19 -6.61
C GLU A 112 -3.90 -1.72 -6.84
N THR A 113 -2.67 -1.46 -7.28
CA THR A 113 -2.29 -0.11 -7.74
C THR A 113 -2.96 0.21 -9.08
N VAL A 114 -3.53 1.40 -9.21
CA VAL A 114 -4.12 1.88 -10.48
C VAL A 114 -2.99 2.42 -11.36
N GLN A 115 -2.38 1.52 -12.15
CA GLN A 115 -1.11 1.75 -12.86
C GLN A 115 -1.08 3.02 -13.72
N GLU A 116 -2.20 3.39 -14.36
CA GLU A 116 -2.27 4.57 -15.23
C GLU A 116 -2.09 5.92 -14.50
N GLN A 117 -2.14 5.91 -13.17
CA GLN A 117 -2.18 7.12 -12.34
C GLN A 117 -1.04 7.16 -11.30
N VAL A 118 -0.11 6.21 -11.36
CA VAL A 118 1.06 6.17 -10.45
C VAL A 118 2.06 7.25 -10.82
N SER A 119 2.50 8.01 -9.82
CA SER A 119 3.57 9.00 -9.93
C SER A 119 4.37 9.05 -8.63
N ASP A 120 5.50 9.75 -8.64
CA ASP A 120 6.33 9.95 -7.44
C ASP A 120 5.57 10.67 -6.30
N MET A 121 4.53 11.45 -6.63
CA MET A 121 3.79 12.24 -5.66
C MET A 121 2.49 11.58 -5.20
N LEU A 122 1.94 10.66 -6.00
CA LEU A 122 0.66 10.01 -5.73
C LEU A 122 0.67 8.58 -6.25
N ILE A 123 0.36 7.64 -5.36
CA ILE A 123 0.17 6.23 -5.64
C ILE A 123 -1.29 5.90 -5.34
N PRO A 124 -2.15 5.85 -6.37
CA PRO A 124 -3.54 5.46 -6.21
C PRO A 124 -3.65 3.94 -6.16
N LEU A 125 -4.34 3.43 -5.14
CA LEU A 125 -4.68 2.02 -4.99
C LEU A 125 -6.20 1.86 -4.87
N ARG A 126 -6.66 0.66 -5.21
CA ARG A 126 -8.05 0.25 -5.08
C ARG A 126 -8.13 -1.01 -4.25
N PHE A 127 -9.01 -1.00 -3.25
CA PHE A 127 -9.43 -2.19 -2.53
C PHE A 127 -10.79 -2.66 -3.04
N GLY A 128 -10.90 -3.87 -3.57
CA GLY A 128 -12.16 -4.42 -4.05
C GLY A 128 -12.02 -5.84 -4.59
N GLN A 129 -13.07 -6.36 -5.23
CA GLN A 129 -12.93 -7.58 -6.03
C GLN A 129 -11.97 -7.30 -7.21
N PRO A 130 -11.09 -8.25 -7.58
CA PRO A 130 -10.31 -8.17 -8.80
C PRO A 130 -11.24 -8.11 -10.00
N HIS A 131 -10.95 -7.24 -10.96
CA HIS A 131 -11.65 -7.27 -12.25
C HIS A 131 -11.19 -8.53 -13.01
N ALA A 132 -12.15 -9.38 -13.40
CA ALA A 132 -11.90 -10.61 -14.15
C ALA A 132 -11.51 -10.36 -15.61
#